data_AF-A0A0G1I8W0-F1
#
_entry.id   AF-A0A0G1I8W0-F1
#
_cell.length_a   1.000
_cell.length_b   1.000
_cell.length_c   1.000
_cell.angle_alpha   90.00
_cell.angle_beta   90.00
_cell.angle_gamma   90.00
#
_symmetry.space_group_name_H-M   'P 1'
#
loop_
_entity.id
_entity.type
_entity.pdbx_description
1 polymer ?
#
loop_
_entity_poly.entity_id
_entity_poly.type
_entity_poly.pdbx_seq_one_letter_code
_entity_poly.pdbx_strand_id
1 'polypeptide(L)'
;MKFFLASCKKWFLAQKLWLRGGIIGAVVCVALFLFYTFIFFPIINNLYEEDIESYGRTPTWTTTIPLLTGHLFVFFSHDLAPSSLLCKSTEPMCLRWESAELTSSGVPMVIDGQVGYCVDQVMVPAESCAELSEQVGFWMFALLLILIYFGLGAAIGGSMQKGKFKII
;
A
#
# COMPACT_ATOMS: atom_id res chain seq x y z
N MET A 1 31.22 0.31 13.73
CA MET A 1 29.80 0.32 14.18
C MET A 1 29.55 0.97 15.55
N LYS A 2 30.27 0.60 16.63
CA LYS A 2 30.01 1.14 18.00
C LYS A 2 30.13 2.67 18.13
N PHE A 3 31.10 3.29 17.46
CA PHE A 3 31.27 4.76 17.48
C PHE A 3 30.08 5.52 16.85
N PHE A 4 29.51 4.97 15.78
CA PHE A 4 28.41 5.62 15.06
C PHE A 4 27.11 5.62 15.90
N LEU A 5 26.82 4.50 16.56
CA LEU A 5 25.67 4.38 17.47
C LEU A 5 25.78 5.32 18.68
N ALA A 6 26.98 5.49 19.22
CA ALA A 6 27.22 6.40 20.34
C ALA A 6 27.01 7.88 19.96
N SER A 7 27.49 8.29 18.79
CA SER A 7 27.28 9.64 18.25
C SER A 7 25.81 9.92 17.94
N CYS A 8 25.11 8.96 17.33
CA CYS A 8 23.69 9.10 17.00
C CYS A 8 22.82 9.21 18.26
N LYS A 9 23.11 8.40 19.29
CA LYS A 9 22.41 8.47 20.58
C LYS A 9 22.57 9.83 21.26
N LYS A 10 23.81 10.37 21.29
CA LYS A 10 24.07 11.70 21.87
C LYS A 10 23.35 12.80 21.12
N TRP A 11 23.39 12.77 19.78
CA TRP A 11 22.68 13.74 18.95
C TRP A 11 21.16 13.69 19.17
N PHE A 12 20.59 12.48 19.20
CA PHE A 12 19.15 12.28 19.42
C PHE A 12 18.71 12.78 20.80
N LEU A 13 19.51 12.52 21.85
CA LEU A 13 19.23 12.99 23.20
C LEU A 13 19.26 14.52 23.34
N ALA A 14 20.07 15.19 22.53
CA ALA A 14 20.18 16.65 22.54
C ALA A 14 19.02 17.37 21.84
N GLN A 15 18.17 16.65 21.10
CA GLN A 15 17.04 17.25 20.38
C GLN A 15 15.88 17.61 21.32
N LYS A 16 15.03 18.54 20.87
CA LYS A 16 13.77 18.89 21.56
C LYS A 16 12.82 17.69 21.58
N LEU A 17 12.00 17.56 22.64
CA LEU A 17 11.09 16.43 22.83
C LEU A 17 10.10 16.24 21.68
N TRP A 18 9.59 17.32 21.07
CA TRP A 18 8.74 17.22 19.88
C TRP A 18 9.45 16.51 18.71
N LEU A 19 10.70 16.87 18.42
CA LEU A 19 11.45 16.27 17.32
C LEU A 19 11.76 14.79 17.60
N ARG A 20 12.07 14.47 18.87
CA ARG A 20 12.31 13.09 19.32
C ARG A 20 11.06 12.24 19.21
N GLY A 21 9.92 12.77 19.64
CA GLY A 21 8.62 12.13 19.50
C GLY A 21 8.27 11.87 18.03
N GLY A 22 8.51 12.85 17.15
CA GLY A 22 8.29 12.69 15.71
C GLY A 22 9.17 11.60 15.09
N ILE A 23 10.47 11.57 15.41
CA ILE A 23 11.38 10.51 14.94
C ILE A 23 10.92 9.13 15.44
N ILE A 24 10.53 9.01 16.72
CA ILE A 24 10.00 7.75 17.26
C ILE A 24 8.73 7.33 16.51
N GLY A 25 7.81 8.27 16.27
CA GLY A 25 6.61 8.01 15.48
C GLY A 25 6.93 7.49 14.07
N ALA A 26 7.88 8.11 13.37
CA ALA A 26 8.33 7.66 12.05
C ALA A 26 8.97 6.26 12.10
N VAL A 27 9.78 5.95 13.12
CA VAL A 27 10.36 4.61 13.30
C VAL A 27 9.27 3.55 13.54
N VAL A 28 8.27 3.87 14.38
CA VAL A 28 7.12 3.00 14.60
C VAL A 28 6.35 2.78 13.29
N CYS A 29 6.14 3.83 12.49
CA CYS A 29 5.51 3.71 11.18
C CYS A 29 6.26 2.74 10.25
N VAL A 30 7.58 2.85 10.17
CA VAL A 30 8.41 1.94 9.35
C VAL A 30 8.35 0.51 9.88
N ALA A 31 8.43 0.32 11.20
CA ALA A 31 8.35 -1.01 11.79
C ALA A 31 7.00 -1.69 11.52
N LEU A 32 5.91 -0.92 11.60
CA LEU A 32 4.57 -1.40 11.28
C LEU A 32 4.46 -1.74 9.80
N PHE A 33 4.90 -0.86 8.91
CA PHE A 33 4.95 -1.15 7.48
C PHE A 33 5.63 -2.49 7.19
N LEU A 34 6.82 -2.72 7.75
CA LEU A 34 7.55 -3.99 7.59
C LEU A 34 6.79 -5.18 8.17
N PHE A 35 6.22 -5.04 9.37
CA PHE A 35 5.43 -6.10 9.99
C PHE A 35 4.28 -6.53 9.08
N TYR A 36 3.56 -5.57 8.52
CA TYR A 36 2.40 -5.91 7.73
C TYR A 36 2.75 -6.47 6.35
N THR A 37 3.72 -5.89 5.65
CA THR A 37 4.17 -6.36 4.34
C THR A 37 4.82 -7.75 4.39
N PHE A 38 5.65 -8.02 5.41
CA PHE A 38 6.45 -9.24 5.44
C PHE A 38 5.91 -10.33 6.36
N ILE A 39 4.99 -10.02 7.27
CA ILE A 39 4.47 -10.99 8.25
C ILE A 39 2.95 -11.11 8.10
N PHE A 40 2.20 -10.03 8.29
CA PHE A 40 0.74 -10.11 8.34
C PHE A 40 0.12 -10.53 7.00
N PHE A 41 0.39 -9.82 5.90
CA PHE A 41 -0.23 -10.13 4.61
C PHE A 41 0.14 -11.53 4.08
N PRO A 42 1.41 -11.97 4.13
CA PRO A 42 1.76 -13.34 3.73
C PRO A 42 1.04 -14.40 4.56
N ILE A 43 0.87 -14.19 5.87
CA ILE A 43 0.12 -15.12 6.72
C ILE A 43 -1.35 -15.17 6.30
N ILE A 44 -1.98 -14.02 6.05
CA ILE A 44 -3.36 -13.97 5.57
C ILE A 44 -3.49 -14.66 4.20
N ASN A 45 -2.55 -14.41 3.28
CA ASN A 45 -2.60 -15.03 1.95
C ASN A 45 -2.51 -16.57 2.03
N ASN A 46 -1.63 -17.10 2.89
CA ASN A 46 -1.51 -18.55 3.09
C ASN A 46 -2.71 -19.16 3.83
N LEU A 47 -3.34 -18.43 4.75
CA LEU A 47 -4.49 -18.94 5.51
C LEU A 47 -5.79 -18.96 4.70
N TYR A 48 -5.88 -18.13 3.66
CA TYR A 48 -7.08 -17.93 2.86
C TYR A 48 -6.83 -18.13 1.37
N GLU A 49 -5.79 -18.88 1.00
CA GLU A 49 -5.39 -19.12 -0.39
C GLU A 49 -6.57 -19.66 -1.21
N GLU A 50 -7.25 -20.69 -0.72
CA GLU A 50 -8.44 -21.28 -1.37
C GLU A 50 -9.59 -20.28 -1.54
N ASP A 51 -9.83 -19.41 -0.55
CA ASP A 51 -10.88 -18.40 -0.60
C ASP A 51 -10.53 -17.25 -1.56
N ILE A 52 -9.25 -16.87 -1.63
CA ILE A 52 -8.74 -15.85 -2.55
C ILE A 52 -8.78 -16.36 -3.99
N GLU A 53 -8.41 -17.63 -4.23
CA GLU A 53 -8.52 -18.25 -5.55
C GLU A 53 -9.98 -18.41 -5.98
N SER A 54 -10.87 -18.82 -5.07
CA SER A 54 -12.28 -19.10 -5.40
C SER A 54 -13.13 -17.84 -5.54
N TYR A 55 -12.86 -16.80 -4.76
CA TYR A 55 -13.71 -15.60 -4.69
C TYR A 55 -12.99 -14.30 -5.11
N GLY A 56 -11.70 -14.37 -5.45
CA GLY A 56 -10.90 -13.22 -5.90
C GLY A 56 -10.73 -12.12 -4.84
N ARG A 57 -11.00 -12.41 -3.57
CA ARG A 57 -11.04 -11.38 -2.51
C ARG A 57 -10.66 -11.93 -1.15
N THR A 58 -9.82 -11.18 -0.43
CA THR A 58 -9.54 -11.44 0.99
C THR A 58 -10.79 -11.17 1.84
N PRO A 59 -11.05 -11.94 2.91
CA PRO A 59 -12.20 -11.74 3.79
C PRO A 59 -12.20 -10.32 4.39
N THR A 60 -13.34 -9.63 4.41
CA THR A 60 -13.43 -8.21 4.85
C THR A 60 -12.92 -7.95 6.27
N TRP A 61 -13.00 -8.93 7.17
CA TRP A 61 -12.50 -8.82 8.54
C TRP A 61 -10.97 -8.75 8.63
N THR A 62 -10.23 -9.20 7.61
CA THR A 62 -8.76 -9.09 7.55
C THR A 62 -8.28 -7.64 7.64
N THR A 63 -9.11 -6.70 7.22
CA THR A 63 -8.86 -5.26 7.32
C THR A 63 -9.32 -4.66 8.66
N THR A 64 -10.19 -5.35 9.39
CA THR A 64 -10.78 -4.84 10.65
C THR A 64 -9.76 -4.71 11.78
N ILE A 65 -8.83 -5.66 11.91
CA ILE A 65 -7.78 -5.59 12.94
C ILE A 65 -6.88 -4.37 12.71
N PRO A 66 -6.33 -4.13 11.50
CA PRO A 66 -5.62 -2.89 11.17
C PRO A 66 -6.43 -1.63 11.47
N LEU A 67 -7.73 -1.62 11.15
CA LEU A 67 -8.61 -0.47 11.40
C LEU A 67 -8.72 -0.15 12.90
N LEU A 68 -9.03 -1.16 13.72
CA LEU A 68 -9.22 -1.03 15.16
C LEU A 68 -7.94 -0.62 15.90
N THR A 69 -6.81 -1.06 15.38
CA THR A 69 -5.50 -0.77 15.98
C THR A 69 -4.89 0.55 15.47
N GLY A 70 -5.63 1.31 14.66
CA GLY A 70 -5.20 2.59 14.12
C GLY A 70 -4.16 2.47 13.00
N HIS A 71 -3.94 1.26 12.48
CA HIS A 71 -3.02 0.95 11.40
C HIS A 71 -3.71 1.15 10.04
N LEU A 72 -4.14 2.39 9.80
CA LEU A 72 -4.84 2.80 8.57
C LEU A 72 -4.01 2.59 7.29
N PHE A 73 -2.71 2.28 7.42
CA PHE A 73 -1.82 2.04 6.29
C PHE A 73 -2.29 0.90 5.37
N VAL A 74 -3.00 -0.14 5.87
CA VAL A 74 -3.60 -1.22 5.03
C VAL A 74 -4.66 -0.68 4.08
N PHE A 75 -5.48 0.26 4.55
CA PHE A 75 -6.61 0.77 3.78
C PHE A 75 -6.14 1.72 2.68
N PHE A 76 -5.22 2.61 3.01
CA PHE A 76 -4.66 3.55 2.05
C PHE A 76 -3.77 2.89 1.00
N SER A 77 -3.19 1.71 1.27
CA SER A 77 -2.44 0.96 0.25
C SER A 77 -3.33 0.28 -0.79
N HIS A 78 -4.63 0.08 -0.50
CA HIS A 78 -5.59 -0.47 -1.48
C HIS A 78 -6.22 0.62 -2.35
N ASP A 79 -6.34 1.85 -1.84
CA ASP A 79 -6.80 3.03 -2.59
C ASP A 79 -5.63 3.74 -3.31
N LEU A 80 -4.76 2.97 -3.98
CA LEU A 80 -3.79 3.54 -4.92
C LEU A 80 -4.56 4.39 -5.94
N ALA A 81 -4.06 5.60 -6.19
CA ALA A 81 -4.70 6.54 -7.11
C ALA A 81 -5.08 5.80 -8.40
N PRO A 82 -6.35 5.86 -8.84
CA PRO A 82 -6.79 5.11 -10.01
C PRO A 82 -5.85 5.43 -11.16
N SER A 83 -5.31 4.39 -11.80
CA SER A 83 -4.29 4.52 -12.85
C SER A 83 -4.73 5.46 -13.97
N SER A 84 -6.04 5.65 -14.16
CA SER A 84 -6.65 6.64 -15.05
C SER A 84 -6.31 8.11 -14.76
N LEU A 85 -5.87 8.46 -13.55
CA LEU A 85 -5.41 9.82 -13.22
C LEU A 85 -4.00 10.12 -13.74
N LEU A 86 -3.15 9.10 -13.85
CA LEU A 86 -1.75 9.24 -14.23
C LEU A 86 -1.44 8.67 -15.61
N CYS A 87 -2.25 7.74 -16.08
CA CYS A 87 -2.04 7.00 -17.31
C CYS A 87 -3.21 7.16 -18.27
N LYS A 88 -2.88 7.42 -19.53
CA LYS A 88 -3.83 7.34 -20.62
C LYS A 88 -4.03 5.88 -20.99
N SER A 89 -5.28 5.45 -21.14
CA SER A 89 -5.61 4.14 -21.68
C SER A 89 -5.24 4.08 -23.17
N THR A 90 -4.32 3.19 -23.53
CA THR A 90 -3.77 3.07 -24.89
C THR A 90 -3.75 1.65 -25.42
N GLU A 91 -3.85 0.64 -24.55
CA GLU A 91 -3.75 -0.77 -24.93
C GLU A 91 -5.12 -1.45 -24.89
N PRO A 92 -5.47 -2.26 -25.89
CA PRO A 92 -6.70 -3.02 -25.86
C PRO A 92 -6.57 -4.24 -24.95
N MET A 93 -7.45 -4.35 -23.94
CA MET A 93 -7.61 -5.55 -23.11
C MET A 93 -8.97 -6.17 -23.39
N CYS A 94 -9.00 -7.51 -23.48
CA CYS A 94 -10.23 -8.24 -23.62
C CYS A 94 -10.77 -8.66 -22.24
N LEU A 95 -11.90 -8.12 -21.82
CA LEU A 95 -12.56 -8.52 -20.57
C LEU A 95 -13.36 -9.81 -20.73
N ARG A 96 -13.91 -10.03 -21.93
CA ARG A 96 -14.67 -11.23 -22.26
C ARG A 96 -14.31 -11.73 -23.64
N TRP A 97 -13.68 -12.90 -23.65
CA TRP A 97 -13.36 -13.66 -24.84
C TRP A 97 -14.37 -14.80 -25.01
N GLU A 98 -14.84 -15.01 -26.23
CA GLU A 98 -15.74 -16.09 -26.59
C GLU A 98 -15.15 -16.87 -27.78
N SER A 99 -15.30 -18.19 -27.79
CA SER A 99 -14.77 -19.01 -28.87
C SER A 99 -15.48 -18.71 -30.20
N ALA A 100 -14.79 -18.97 -31.32
CA ALA A 100 -15.36 -18.81 -32.65
C ALA A 100 -16.56 -19.74 -32.94
N GLU A 101 -16.80 -20.74 -32.09
CA GLU A 101 -17.95 -21.64 -32.17
C GLU A 101 -19.22 -21.01 -31.56
N LEU A 102 -19.05 -20.10 -30.60
CA LEU A 102 -20.13 -19.49 -29.80
C LEU A 102 -20.57 -18.13 -30.34
N THR A 103 -19.67 -17.38 -30.98
CA THR A 103 -19.97 -16.05 -31.52
C THR A 103 -19.19 -15.78 -32.80
N SER A 104 -19.74 -14.93 -33.65
CA SER A 104 -19.05 -14.38 -34.83
C SER A 104 -18.97 -12.85 -34.79
N SER A 105 -19.38 -12.24 -33.67
CA SER A 105 -19.39 -10.79 -33.48
C SER A 105 -18.35 -10.38 -32.45
N GLY A 106 -17.43 -9.48 -32.83
CA GLY A 106 -16.36 -8.98 -31.97
C GLY A 106 -15.07 -8.79 -32.76
N VAL A 107 -14.00 -8.42 -32.05
CA VAL A 107 -12.66 -8.31 -32.66
C VAL A 107 -12.01 -9.70 -32.65
N PRO A 108 -11.62 -10.26 -33.81
CA PRO A 108 -10.99 -11.57 -33.86
C PRO A 108 -9.66 -11.55 -33.11
N MET A 109 -9.46 -12.50 -32.20
CA MET A 109 -8.28 -12.58 -31.35
C MET A 109 -7.90 -14.03 -31.07
N VAL A 110 -6.60 -14.29 -30.97
CA VAL A 110 -6.05 -15.59 -30.57
C VAL A 110 -5.51 -15.48 -29.16
N ILE A 111 -6.06 -16.28 -28.25
CA ILE A 111 -5.58 -16.41 -26.87
C ILE A 111 -5.17 -17.87 -26.66
N ASP A 112 -3.93 -18.09 -26.20
CA ASP A 112 -3.36 -19.42 -25.97
C ASP A 112 -3.50 -20.42 -27.15
N GLY A 113 -3.43 -19.89 -28.37
CA GLY A 113 -3.53 -20.68 -29.61
C GLY A 113 -4.96 -21.01 -30.06
N GLN A 114 -6.00 -20.56 -29.33
CA GLN A 114 -7.39 -20.73 -29.72
C GLN A 114 -7.94 -19.48 -30.41
N VAL A 115 -8.62 -19.67 -31.54
CA VAL A 115 -9.25 -18.59 -32.30
C VAL A 115 -10.63 -18.29 -31.71
N GLY A 116 -10.87 -17.03 -31.36
CA GLY A 116 -12.16 -16.56 -30.90
C GLY A 116 -12.34 -15.06 -31.16
N TYR A 117 -13.32 -14.49 -30.47
CA TYR A 117 -13.66 -13.08 -30.58
C TYR A 117 -13.64 -12.43 -29.21
N CYS A 118 -13.07 -11.23 -29.15
CA CYS A 118 -13.24 -10.37 -28.00
C CYS A 118 -14.57 -9.61 -28.12
N VAL A 119 -15.46 -9.84 -27.16
CA VAL A 119 -16.81 -9.25 -27.15
C VAL A 119 -16.84 -7.96 -26.35
N ASP A 120 -16.04 -7.89 -25.28
CA ASP A 120 -15.91 -6.70 -24.42
C ASP A 120 -14.45 -6.23 -24.39
N GLN A 121 -14.08 -5.39 -25.37
CA GLN A 121 -12.76 -4.78 -25.43
C GLN A 121 -12.77 -3.43 -24.71
N VAL A 122 -11.86 -3.26 -23.75
CA VAL A 122 -11.66 -1.99 -23.06
C VAL A 122 -10.24 -1.49 -23.30
N MET A 123 -10.07 -0.18 -23.29
CA MET A 123 -8.74 0.42 -23.33
C MET A 123 -8.20 0.50 -21.89
N VAL A 124 -7.08 -0.14 -21.65
CA VAL A 124 -6.34 -0.09 -20.39
C VAL A 124 -5.05 0.72 -20.57
N PRO A 125 -4.49 1.27 -19.47
CA PRO A 125 -3.13 1.81 -19.48
C PRO A 125 -2.14 0.78 -20.00
N ALA A 126 -1.08 1.25 -20.67
CA ALA A 126 0.07 0.41 -20.93
C ALA A 126 0.62 -0.17 -19.61
N GLU A 127 1.01 -1.44 -19.62
CA GLU A 127 1.49 -2.16 -18.42
C GLU A 127 2.60 -1.38 -17.68
N SER A 128 3.56 -0.84 -18.43
CA SER A 128 4.64 0.00 -17.87
C SER A 128 4.15 1.28 -17.19
N CYS A 129 3.04 1.85 -17.66
CA CYS A 129 2.44 3.02 -17.02
C CYS A 129 1.64 2.61 -15.77
N ALA A 130 0.92 1.49 -15.82
CA ALA A 130 0.21 0.95 -14.67
C ALA A 130 1.19 0.67 -13.51
N GLU A 131 2.30 0.00 -13.79
CA GLU A 131 3.35 -0.28 -12.79
C GLU A 131 3.95 1.02 -12.21
N LEU A 132 4.25 2.00 -13.07
CA LEU A 132 4.74 3.30 -12.61
C LEU A 132 3.70 4.03 -11.74
N SER A 133 2.43 4.00 -12.12
CA SER A 133 1.33 4.63 -11.38
C SER A 133 1.16 3.99 -10.00
N GLU A 134 1.24 2.66 -9.92
CA GLU A 134 1.23 1.93 -8.65
C GLU A 134 2.44 2.30 -7.79
N GLN A 135 3.64 2.34 -8.38
CA GLN A 135 4.85 2.68 -7.66
C GLN A 135 4.81 4.13 -7.13
N VAL A 136 4.37 5.08 -7.95
CA VAL A 136 4.22 6.49 -7.55
C VAL A 136 3.16 6.63 -6.46
N GLY A 137 2.01 5.97 -6.63
CA GLY A 137 0.95 5.93 -5.61
C GLY A 137 1.50 5.40 -4.28
N PHE A 138 2.20 4.27 -4.33
CA PHE A 138 2.82 3.64 -3.18
C PHE A 138 3.79 4.58 -2.45
N TRP A 139 4.71 5.24 -3.17
CA TRP A 139 5.65 6.19 -2.58
C TRP A 139 4.96 7.41 -1.97
N MET A 140 3.96 7.96 -2.65
CA MET A 140 3.19 9.10 -2.16
C MET A 140 2.47 8.76 -0.85
N PHE A 141 1.81 7.60 -0.79
CA PHE A 141 1.16 7.12 0.43
C PHE A 141 2.16 6.82 1.54
N ALA A 142 3.29 6.18 1.23
CA ALA A 142 4.34 5.90 2.21
C ALA A 142 4.88 7.19 2.85
N LEU A 143 5.17 8.21 2.05
CA LEU A 143 5.63 9.51 2.53
C LEU A 143 4.55 10.21 3.37
N LEU A 144 3.30 10.20 2.91
CA LEU A 144 2.17 10.78 3.64
C LEU A 144 2.01 10.14 5.03
N LEU A 145 2.07 8.80 5.10
CA LEU A 145 1.96 8.06 6.35
C LEU A 145 3.10 8.37 7.31
N ILE A 146 4.34 8.41 6.81
CA ILE A 146 5.51 8.80 7.62
C ILE A 146 5.30 10.20 8.20
N LEU A 147 4.79 11.15 7.41
CA LEU A 147 4.51 12.50 7.86
C LEU A 147 3.39 12.54 8.93
N ILE A 148 2.34 11.75 8.78
CA ILE A 148 1.25 11.64 9.77
C ILE A 148 1.79 11.11 11.09
N TYR A 149 2.51 9.99 11.08
CA TYR A 149 3.08 9.39 12.29
C TYR A 149 4.14 10.29 12.94
N PHE A 150 4.96 10.96 12.12
CA PHE A 150 5.88 11.98 12.61
C PHE A 150 5.11 13.13 13.27
N GLY A 151 4.04 13.63 12.64
CA GLY A 151 3.20 14.69 13.18
C GLY A 151 2.54 14.33 14.51
N LEU A 152 1.98 13.12 14.62
CA LEU A 152 1.40 12.60 15.86
C LEU A 152 2.45 12.48 16.97
N GLY A 153 3.60 11.87 16.67
CA GLY A 153 4.71 11.75 17.60
C GLY A 153 5.24 13.12 18.03
N ALA A 154 5.33 14.07 17.10
CA ALA A 154 5.75 15.44 17.36
C ALA A 154 4.76 16.20 18.24
N ALA A 155 3.46 16.04 18.02
CA ALA A 155 2.42 16.65 18.83
C ALA A 155 2.44 16.11 20.27
N ILE A 156 2.60 14.80 20.45
CA ILE A 156 2.72 14.17 21.78
C ILE A 156 3.99 14.68 22.48
N GLY A 157 5.14 14.61 21.82
CA GLY A 157 6.42 15.09 22.39
C GLY A 157 6.41 16.59 22.70
N GLY A 158 5.76 17.40 21.86
CA GLY A 158 5.57 18.83 22.09
C GLY A 158 4.62 19.13 23.25
N SER A 159 3.57 18.33 23.41
CA SER A 159 2.63 18.45 24.54
C SER A 159 3.29 18.10 25.87
N MET A 160 4.14 17.06 25.89
CA MET A 160 4.98 16.72 27.05
C MET A 160 6.04 17.78 27.36
N GLN A 161 6.49 18.54 26.35
CA GLN A 161 7.45 19.62 26.56
C GLN A 161 6.79 20.88 27.14
N LYS A 162 5.54 21.16 26.77
CA LYS A 162 4.78 22.34 27.22
C LYS A 162 4.04 22.10 28.54
N GLY A 163 3.46 20.92 28.72
CA GLY A 163 2.94 20.49 30.01
C GLY A 163 4.11 20.11 30.90
N LYS A 164 4.16 20.61 32.15
CA LYS A 164 5.09 20.11 33.17
C LYS A 164 4.71 18.69 33.61
N PHE A 165 4.50 17.77 32.67
CA PHE A 165 4.38 16.34 32.97
C PHE A 165 5.77 15.85 33.36
N LYS A 166 6.11 16.01 34.65
CA LYS A 166 7.12 15.18 35.28
C LYS A 166 6.58 13.76 35.22
N ILE A 167 7.08 12.96 34.28
CA ILE A 167 7.06 11.51 34.45
C ILE A 167 7.95 11.26 35.66
N ILE A 168 7.31 10.88 36.77
CA ILE A 168 7.96 10.45 38.01
C ILE A 168 8.66 9.13 37.76
#